data_AF-A0A1F5FB75-F1
#
_entry.id   AF-A0A1F5FB75-F1
#
_cell.length_a   1.000
_cell.length_b   1.000
_cell.length_c   1.000
_cell.angle_alpha   90.00
_cell.angle_beta   90.00
_cell.angle_gamma   90.00
#
_symmetry.space_group_name_H-M   'P 1'
#
loop_
_entity.id
_entity.type
_entity.pdbx_description
1 polymer ?
#
loop_
_entity_poly.entity_id
_entity_poly.type
_entity_poly.pdbx_seq_one_letter_code
_entity_poly.pdbx_strand_id
1 'polypeptide(L)'
;MEQITNLFEGRVSKKSYQVAFLVLFVVGLLVGVLLKHEGMLRSLVSLLMMPFGFGLAARRWHDLGKSGWWSLVFLLPLINLLVMVYLLLADGTKGKNAYGVAPKNKEILDTLLNK
;
A
#
# COMPACT_ATOMS: atom_id res chain seq x y z
N MET A 1 18.93 4.20 -6.95
CA MET A 1 17.69 4.50 -7.70
C MET A 1 16.81 3.27 -7.85
N GLU A 2 17.37 2.12 -8.22
CA GLU A 2 16.64 0.86 -8.42
C GLU A 2 15.82 0.38 -7.20
N GLN A 3 16.30 0.60 -5.98
CA GLN A 3 15.55 0.24 -4.76
C GLN A 3 14.26 1.06 -4.58
N ILE A 4 14.24 2.32 -5.02
CA ILE A 4 13.09 3.21 -4.90
C ILE A 4 12.06 2.86 -5.99
N THR A 5 12.50 2.55 -7.21
CA THR A 5 11.60 2.17 -8.31
C THR A 5 10.89 0.84 -8.02
N ASN A 6 11.58 -0.12 -7.41
CA ASN A 6 10.99 -1.38 -6.94
C ASN A 6 9.84 -1.17 -5.94
N LEU A 7 9.78 -0.02 -5.27
CA LEU A 7 8.69 0.34 -4.37
C LEU A 7 7.36 0.63 -5.11
N PHE A 8 7.42 1.00 -6.39
CA PHE A 8 6.26 1.40 -7.19
C PHE A 8 5.89 0.37 -8.25
N GLU A 9 6.77 -0.58 -8.55
CA GLU A 9 6.56 -1.58 -9.60
C GLU A 9 5.75 -2.80 -9.11
N GLY A 10 5.01 -3.39 -10.04
CA GLY A 10 4.22 -4.60 -9.81
C GLY A 10 2.87 -4.37 -9.13
N ARG A 11 2.33 -5.45 -8.53
CA ARG A 11 0.98 -5.55 -7.99
C ARG A 11 1.00 -6.09 -6.57
N VAL A 12 0.13 -5.57 -5.71
CA VAL A 12 -0.07 -6.09 -4.35
C VAL A 12 -1.49 -6.64 -4.20
N SER A 13 -1.62 -7.82 -3.58
CA SER A 13 -2.94 -8.43 -3.35
C SER A 13 -3.73 -7.61 -2.33
N LYS A 14 -5.07 -7.69 -2.38
CA LYS A 14 -5.95 -7.05 -1.38
C LYS A 14 -5.54 -7.38 0.05
N LYS A 15 -5.28 -8.67 0.36
CA LYS A 15 -4.89 -9.10 1.72
C LYS A 15 -3.54 -8.53 2.15
N SER A 16 -2.54 -8.60 1.26
CA SER A 16 -1.21 -8.04 1.53
C SER A 16 -1.28 -6.52 1.75
N TYR A 17 -2.13 -5.82 0.98
CA TYR A 17 -2.37 -4.39 1.16
C TYR A 17 -3.03 -4.08 2.50
N GLN A 18 -4.06 -4.84 2.91
CA GLN A 18 -4.72 -4.67 4.21
C GLN A 18 -3.73 -4.83 5.38
N VAL A 19 -2.86 -5.87 5.33
CA VAL A 19 -1.83 -6.08 6.35
C VAL A 19 -0.80 -4.96 6.35
N ALA A 20 -0.29 -4.58 5.17
CA ALA A 20 0.69 -3.49 5.07
C ALA A 20 0.12 -2.15 5.54
N PHE A 21 -1.14 -1.86 5.21
CA PHE A 21 -1.86 -0.70 5.70
C PHE A 21 -1.98 -0.72 7.23
N LEU A 22 -2.38 -1.85 7.82
CA LEU A 22 -2.48 -1.99 9.27
C LEU A 22 -1.14 -1.76 9.97
N VAL A 23 -0.06 -2.33 9.43
CA VAL A 23 1.30 -2.13 9.96
C VAL A 23 1.68 -0.65 9.90
N LEU A 24 1.52 0.00 8.75
CA LEU A 24 1.84 1.43 8.61
C LEU A 24 0.97 2.31 9.52
N PHE A 25 -0.30 1.96 9.69
CA PHE A 25 -1.23 2.66 10.57
C PHE A 25 -0.78 2.56 12.03
N VAL A 26 -0.46 1.35 12.51
CA VAL A 26 0.03 1.12 13.88
C VAL A 26 1.36 1.85 14.10
N VAL A 27 2.32 1.74 13.16
CA VAL A 27 3.59 2.47 13.25
C VAL A 27 3.36 3.98 13.30
N GLY A 28 2.47 4.52 12.47
CA GLY A 28 2.10 5.93 12.48
C GLY A 28 1.52 6.39 13.82
N LEU A 29 0.64 5.58 14.43
CA LEU A 29 0.11 5.85 15.77
C LEU A 29 1.21 5.84 16.83
N LEU A 30 2.10 4.85 16.79
CA LEU A 30 3.23 4.75 17.72
C LEU A 30 4.15 5.97 17.60
N VAL A 31 4.52 6.36 16.38
CA VAL A 31 5.30 7.58 16.11
C VAL A 31 4.59 8.81 16.67
N GLY A 32 3.27 8.93 16.47
CA GLY A 32 2.47 10.04 16.98
C GLY A 32 2.47 10.14 18.50
N VAL A 33 2.37 9.02 19.21
CA VAL A 33 2.35 8.96 20.68
C VAL A 33 3.75 9.16 21.27
N LEU A 34 4.75 8.46 20.73
CA LEU A 34 6.13 8.47 21.24
C LEU A 34 6.83 9.81 20.98
N LEU A 35 6.56 10.46 19.85
CA LEU A 35 7.17 11.73 19.46
C LEU A 35 6.22 12.93 19.63
N LYS A 36 5.23 12.82 20.53
CA LYS A 36 4.17 13.85 20.69
C LYS A 36 4.69 15.25 21.01
N HIS A 37 5.84 15.35 21.69
CA HIS A 37 6.50 16.62 22.03
C HIS A 37 7.63 17.00 21.07
N GLU A 38 8.12 16.06 20.26
CA GLU A 38 9.25 16.24 19.36
C GLU A 38 8.77 16.61 17.95
N GLY A 39 8.17 17.80 17.81
CA GLY A 39 7.46 18.20 16.58
C GLY A 39 8.30 18.08 15.30
N MET A 40 9.57 18.50 15.33
CA MET A 40 10.46 18.42 14.18
C MET A 40 10.82 16.98 13.82
N LEU A 41 11.24 16.17 14.80
CA LEU A 41 11.60 14.77 14.59
C LEU A 41 10.38 13.97 14.09
N ARG A 42 9.21 14.18 14.68
CA ARG A 42 7.94 13.57 14.24
C ARG A 42 7.66 13.88 12.78
N SER A 43 7.86 15.13 12.35
CA SER A 43 7.62 15.56 10.98
C SER A 43 8.60 14.89 10.01
N LEU A 44 9.88 14.80 10.38
CA LEU A 44 10.90 14.11 9.58
C LEU A 44 10.60 12.61 9.41
N VAL A 45 10.27 11.92 10.50
CA VAL A 45 9.91 10.49 10.46
C VAL A 45 8.67 10.27 9.58
N SER A 46 7.66 11.13 9.74
CA SER A 46 6.43 11.06 8.92
C SER A 46 6.72 11.26 7.43
N LEU A 47 7.61 12.20 7.09
CA LEU A 47 8.03 12.44 5.71
C LEU A 47 8.78 11.25 5.12
N LEU A 48 9.65 10.59 5.89
CA LEU A 48 10.36 9.40 5.45
C LEU A 48 9.44 8.18 5.24
N MET A 49 8.34 8.09 5.99
CA MET A 49 7.33 7.03 5.81
C MET A 49 6.43 7.25 4.59
N MET A 50 6.29 8.49 4.13
CA MET A 50 5.35 8.86 3.06
C MET A 50 5.58 8.08 1.75
N PRO A 51 6.81 7.93 1.22
CA PRO A 51 7.05 7.14 0.00
C PRO A 51 6.58 5.69 0.13
N PHE A 52 6.73 5.07 1.29
CA PHE A 52 6.29 3.68 1.54
C PHE A 52 4.77 3.53 1.41
N GLY A 53 4.02 4.46 2.01
CA GLY A 53 2.56 4.49 1.88
C GLY A 53 2.11 4.71 0.43
N PHE A 54 2.72 5.67 -0.26
CA PHE A 54 2.42 5.96 -1.67
C PHE A 54 2.79 4.80 -2.61
N GLY A 55 3.92 4.13 -2.39
CA GLY A 55 4.32 2.96 -3.19
C GLY A 55 3.35 1.78 -3.02
N LEU A 56 2.89 1.53 -1.79
CA LEU A 56 1.85 0.53 -1.52
C LEU A 56 0.52 0.87 -2.20
N ALA A 57 0.07 2.12 -2.10
CA ALA A 57 -1.13 2.58 -2.79
C ALA A 57 -1.00 2.46 -4.32
N ALA A 58 0.15 2.84 -4.88
CA ALA A 58 0.42 2.75 -6.31
C ALA A 58 0.33 1.30 -6.82
N ARG A 59 0.96 0.34 -6.12
CA ARG A 59 0.85 -1.09 -6.43
C ARG A 59 -0.57 -1.63 -6.24
N ARG A 60 -1.36 -1.05 -5.33
CA ARG A 60 -2.76 -1.45 -5.15
C ARG A 60 -3.61 -0.94 -6.31
N TRP A 61 -3.38 0.28 -6.78
CA TRP A 61 -3.99 0.81 -8.01
C TRP A 61 -3.62 -0.01 -9.23
N HIS A 62 -2.36 -0.41 -9.35
CA HIS A 62 -1.90 -1.34 -10.40
C HIS A 62 -2.65 -2.66 -10.36
N ASP A 63 -2.92 -3.20 -9.18
CA ASP A 63 -3.71 -4.43 -9.05
C ASP A 63 -5.18 -4.24 -9.48
N LEU A 64 -5.73 -3.04 -9.33
CA LEU A 64 -7.03 -2.62 -9.87
C LEU A 64 -6.98 -2.24 -11.37
N GLY A 65 -5.83 -2.35 -12.04
CA GLY A 65 -5.67 -1.99 -13.45
C GLY A 65 -5.69 -0.49 -13.71
N LYS A 66 -5.38 0.34 -12.70
CA LYS A 66 -5.30 1.80 -12.78
C LYS A 66 -3.84 2.25 -12.61
N SER A 67 -3.52 3.45 -13.08
CA SER A 67 -2.18 4.02 -12.91
C SER A 67 -1.87 4.34 -11.44
N GLY A 68 -0.61 4.14 -11.03
CA GLY A 68 -0.15 4.49 -9.67
C GLY A 68 -0.33 5.97 -9.31
N TRP A 69 -0.46 6.85 -10.32
CA TRP A 69 -0.75 8.28 -10.17
C TRP A 69 -2.07 8.57 -9.44
N TRP A 70 -3.02 7.63 -9.43
CA TRP A 70 -4.22 7.76 -8.60
C TRP A 70 -3.92 7.87 -7.10
N SER A 71 -2.71 7.51 -6.66
CA SER A 71 -2.26 7.74 -5.28
C SER A 71 -2.17 9.23 -4.92
N LEU A 72 -2.05 10.14 -5.89
CA LEU A 72 -2.06 11.58 -5.60
C LEU A 72 -3.38 12.06 -4.99
N VAL A 73 -4.48 11.31 -5.17
CA VAL A 73 -5.76 11.62 -4.55
C VAL A 73 -5.68 11.59 -3.01
N PHE A 74 -4.70 10.90 -2.42
CA PHE A 74 -4.46 10.93 -0.97
C PHE A 74 -4.06 12.32 -0.43
N LEU A 75 -3.63 13.24 -1.30
CA LEU A 75 -3.33 14.63 -0.92
C LEU A 75 -4.59 15.49 -0.76
N LEU A 76 -5.74 15.02 -1.27
CA LEU A 76 -7.01 15.71 -1.15
C LEU A 76 -7.71 15.29 0.15
N PRO A 77 -7.99 16.23 1.08
CA PRO A 77 -8.68 15.90 2.32
C PRO A 77 -10.09 15.39 2.03
N LEU A 78 -10.61 14.52 2.91
CA LEU A 78 -11.92 13.84 2.82
C LEU A 78 -12.03 12.79 1.71
N ILE A 79 -11.60 13.11 0.49
CA ILE A 79 -11.59 12.16 -0.64
C ILE A 79 -10.61 11.01 -0.35
N ASN A 80 -9.49 11.32 0.31
CA ASN A 80 -8.52 10.31 0.75
C ASN A 80 -9.14 9.17 1.58
N LEU A 81 -10.14 9.46 2.41
CA LEU A 81 -10.82 8.46 3.23
C LEU A 81 -11.65 7.49 2.37
N LEU A 82 -12.41 8.03 1.39
CA LEU A 82 -13.21 7.22 0.47
C LEU A 82 -12.32 6.33 -0.41
N VAL A 83 -11.22 6.88 -0.91
CA VAL A 83 -10.23 6.12 -1.68
C VAL A 83 -9.58 5.04 -0.83
N MET A 84 -9.22 5.32 0.42
CA MET A 84 -8.66 4.33 1.33
C MET A 84 -9.61 3.14 1.51
N VAL A 85 -10.88 3.41 1.80
CA VAL A 85 -11.92 2.36 1.93
C VAL A 85 -12.05 1.57 0.64
N TYR A 86 -12.08 2.25 -0.51
CA TYR A 86 -12.12 1.58 -1.81
C TYR A 86 -10.92 0.66 -2.03
N LEU A 87 -9.70 1.11 -1.77
CA LEU A 87 -8.49 0.29 -1.94
C LEU A 87 -8.43 -0.91 -0.98
N LEU A 88 -9.00 -0.78 0.22
CA LEU A 88 -9.07 -1.85 1.22
C LEU A 88 -10.08 -2.95 0.86
N LEU A 89 -11.16 -2.59 0.15
CA LEU A 89 -12.29 -3.50 -0.09
C LEU A 89 -12.36 -4.05 -1.52
N ALA A 90 -12.04 -3.21 -2.51
CA ALA A 90 -12.17 -3.55 -3.92
C ALA A 90 -11.34 -4.79 -4.26
N ASP A 91 -11.87 -5.64 -5.15
CA ASP A 91 -11.14 -6.80 -5.65
C ASP A 91 -10.21 -6.42 -6.80
N GLY A 92 -9.03 -7.05 -6.82
CA GLY A 92 -8.05 -6.90 -7.89
C GLY A 92 -8.55 -7.45 -9.23
N THR A 93 -7.92 -7.00 -10.31
CA THR A 93 -8.14 -7.55 -11.65
C THR A 93 -7.74 -9.02 -11.72
N LYS A 94 -8.59 -9.86 -12.34
CA LYS A 94 -8.31 -11.27 -12.55
C LYS A 94 -7.27 -11.44 -13.67
N GLY A 95 -6.35 -12.39 -13.51
CA GLY A 95 -5.33 -12.69 -14.53
C GLY A 95 -4.25 -11.62 -14.67
N LYS A 96 -3.60 -11.59 -15.84
CA LYS A 96 -2.54 -10.62 -16.16
C LYS A 96 -3.16 -9.28 -16.56
N ASN A 97 -2.61 -8.18 -16.04
CA ASN A 97 -2.92 -6.83 -16.49
C ASN A 97 -1.63 -6.11 -16.95
N ALA A 98 -1.73 -4.82 -17.29
CA ALA A 98 -0.59 -4.02 -17.77
C ALA A 98 0.58 -3.93 -16.77
N TYR A 99 0.33 -4.21 -15.49
CA TYR A 99 1.29 -4.14 -14.39
C TYR A 99 1.79 -5.52 -13.93
N GLY A 100 1.45 -6.58 -14.67
CA GLY A 100 1.95 -7.93 -14.42
C GLY A 100 0.87 -8.95 -14.08
N VAL A 101 1.32 -10.15 -13.73
CA VAL A 101 0.46 -11.28 -13.32
C VAL A 101 -0.22 -11.01 -11.98
N ALA A 102 -1.40 -11.59 -11.76
CA ALA A 102 -2.10 -11.45 -10.49
C ALA A 102 -1.20 -11.88 -9.32
N PRO A 103 -1.15 -11.11 -8.21
CA PRO A 103 -0.35 -11.47 -7.06
C PRO A 103 -0.83 -12.81 -6.49
N LYS A 104 0.10 -13.76 -6.39
CA LYS A 104 -0.19 -15.12 -5.94
C LYS A 104 -0.51 -15.11 -4.45
N ASN A 105 -1.79 -15.16 -4.11
CA ASN A 105 -2.23 -15.35 -2.72
C ASN A 105 -2.42 -16.83 -2.36
N LYS A 106 -2.17 -17.74 -3.31
CA LYS A 106 -2.61 -19.15 -3.26
C LYS A 106 -1.47 -20.18 -3.18
N GLU A 107 -0.24 -19.83 -3.54
CA GLU A 107 0.82 -20.85 -3.65
C GLU A 107 1.16 -21.57 -2.35
N ILE A 108 1.17 -20.88 -1.20
CA ILE A 108 1.54 -21.54 0.07
C ILE A 108 0.45 -22.52 0.52
N LEU A 109 -0.82 -22.15 0.45
CA LEU A 109 -1.92 -23.03 0.89
C LEU A 109 -2.16 -24.17 -0.10
N ASP A 110 -2.06 -23.91 -1.41
CA ASP A 110 -2.19 -24.95 -2.43
C ASP A 110 -1.00 -25.92 -2.40
N THR A 111 0.20 -25.47 -2.01
CA THR A 111 1.37 -26.35 -1.80
C THR A 111 1.25 -27.18 -0.52
N LEU A 112 0.55 -26.69 0.51
CA LEU A 112 0.35 -27.40 1.78
C LEU A 112 -0.84 -28.36 1.78
N LEU A 113 -1.86 -28.10 0.95
CA LEU A 113 -3.07 -28.93 0.84
C LEU A 113 -3.00 -29.98 -0.26
N ASN A 114 -1.98 -29.93 -1.12
CA ASN A 114 -1.79 -30.84 -2.26
C ASN A 114 -0.51 -31.70 -2.11
N LYS A 115 -0.03 -31.84 -0.87
CA LYS A 115 0.94 -32.83 -0.38
C LYS A 115 0.25 -33.72 0.63
#